data_AF-A0A1J3DM28-F1
#
_entry.id   AF-A0A1J3DM28-F1
#
_cell.length_a   1.000
_cell.length_b   1.000
_cell.length_c   1.000
_cell.angle_alpha   90.00
_cell.angle_beta   90.00
_cell.angle_gamma   90.00
#
_symmetry.space_group_name_H-M   'P 1'
#
loop_
_entity.id
_entity.type
_entity.pdbx_description
1 polymer ?
#
loop_
_entity_poly.entity_id
_entity_poly.type
_entity_poly.pdbx_seq_one_letter_code
_entity_poly.pdbx_strand_id
1 'polypeptide(L)'
;LSLSRTRIKLFPVGLLKLKKLKYLNLEYTQMVQHICGISGLWHLRVLRLFVSGFKEDPCVVGELRLLENLETLTITLGLVSVVKQFLGNEKLVKCTRVLRIENLTPRSSEISFGTCTMDSLRELYLDNSDISEIKLERRETSLSLFPN
;
A
#
# COMPACT_ATOMS: atom_id res chain seq x y z
N LEU A 1 -7.70 -3.77 16.56
CA LEU A 1 -8.97 -4.33 16.05
C LEU A 1 -8.67 -5.15 14.80
N SER A 2 -9.10 -6.41 14.77
CA SER A 2 -9.01 -7.26 13.57
C SER A 2 -10.41 -7.63 13.12
N LEU A 3 -10.71 -7.37 11.85
CA LEU A 3 -11.92 -7.80 11.15
C LEU A 3 -11.53 -8.65 9.93
N SER A 4 -10.31 -9.19 9.93
CA SER A 4 -9.82 -10.04 8.86
C SER A 4 -10.71 -11.27 8.67
N ARG A 5 -10.88 -11.73 7.42
CA ARG A 5 -11.69 -12.91 7.07
C ARG A 5 -13.16 -12.79 7.51
N THR A 6 -13.66 -11.57 7.64
CA THR A 6 -15.09 -11.32 7.84
C THR A 6 -15.78 -11.03 6.51
N ARG A 7 -17.10 -11.18 6.47
CA ARG A 7 -17.92 -10.88 5.28
C ARG A 7 -18.31 -9.40 5.18
N ILE A 8 -17.46 -8.51 5.70
CA ILE A 8 -17.71 -7.07 5.63
C ILE A 8 -17.58 -6.63 4.17
N LYS A 9 -18.66 -6.04 3.66
CA LYS A 9 -18.73 -5.50 2.30
C LYS A 9 -18.61 -3.98 2.24
N LEU A 10 -18.94 -3.28 3.32
CA LEU A 10 -18.90 -1.83 3.39
C LEU A 10 -17.79 -1.41 4.34
N PHE A 11 -17.13 -0.28 4.05
CA PHE A 11 -16.18 0.26 5.01
C PHE A 11 -16.94 0.65 6.29
N PRO A 12 -16.58 0.09 7.46
CA PRO A 12 -17.35 0.31 8.67
C PRO A 12 -17.05 1.72 9.23
N VAL A 13 -17.75 2.73 8.72
CA VAL A 13 -17.58 4.15 9.08
C VAL A 13 -17.67 4.41 10.59
N GLY A 14 -18.38 3.55 11.33
CA GLY A 14 -18.41 3.57 12.79
C GLY A 14 -17.03 3.41 13.44
N LEU A 15 -16.10 2.69 12.79
CA LEU A 15 -14.71 2.54 13.26
C LEU A 15 -13.96 3.87 13.30
N LEU A 16 -14.35 4.83 12.47
CA LEU A 16 -13.72 6.15 12.43
C LEU A 16 -13.88 6.93 13.75
N LYS A 17 -14.82 6.51 14.62
CA LYS A 17 -14.98 7.04 15.98
C LYS A 17 -13.92 6.52 16.96
N LEU A 18 -13.22 5.43 16.63
CA LEU A 18 -12.20 4.82 17.49
C LEU A 18 -10.86 5.57 17.37
N LYS A 19 -10.82 6.83 17.82
CA LYS A 19 -9.65 7.71 17.64
C LYS A 19 -8.36 7.21 18.29
N LYS A 20 -8.43 6.28 19.25
CA LYS A 20 -7.27 5.64 19.90
C LYS A 20 -6.79 4.37 19.19
N LEU A 21 -7.39 4.00 18.06
CA LEU A 21 -7.08 2.75 17.36
C LEU A 21 -5.68 2.82 16.75
N LYS A 22 -4.80 1.91 17.20
CA LYS A 22 -3.41 1.79 16.69
C LYS A 22 -3.24 0.70 15.64
N TYR A 23 -4.14 -0.27 15.61
CA TYR A 23 -4.07 -1.45 14.75
C TYR A 23 -5.44 -1.71 14.13
N LEU A 24 -5.49 -1.77 12.81
CA LEU A 24 -6.66 -2.15 12.02
C LEU A 24 -6.25 -3.20 10.98
N ASN A 25 -6.89 -4.36 11.05
CA ASN A 25 -6.73 -5.42 10.07
C ASN A 25 -8.06 -5.69 9.36
N LEU A 26 -8.06 -5.50 8.03
CA LEU A 26 -9.16 -5.75 7.10
C LEU A 26 -8.75 -6.76 6.01
N GLU A 27 -7.68 -7.54 6.24
CA GLU A 27 -7.19 -8.51 5.26
C GLU A 27 -8.23 -9.59 4.97
N TYR A 28 -8.28 -10.07 3.72
CA TYR A 28 -9.20 -11.12 3.31
C TYR A 28 -10.68 -10.77 3.61
N THR A 29 -11.04 -9.50 3.41
CA THR A 29 -12.43 -9.05 3.39
C THR A 29 -12.92 -8.91 1.95
N GLN A 30 -14.20 -8.61 1.77
CA GLN A 30 -14.80 -8.43 0.45
C GLN A 30 -15.43 -7.04 0.36
N MET A 31 -14.67 -6.03 0.81
CA MET A 31 -15.14 -4.67 0.75
C MET A 31 -15.42 -4.30 -0.70
N VAL A 32 -16.49 -3.56 -0.95
CA VAL A 32 -16.86 -3.04 -2.29
C VAL A 32 -16.91 -1.51 -2.30
N GLN A 33 -16.58 -0.88 -1.18
CA GLN A 33 -16.56 0.57 -1.00
C GLN A 33 -15.13 1.10 -0.82
N HIS A 34 -15.02 2.41 -0.98
CA HIS A 34 -13.83 3.20 -0.70
C HIS A 34 -13.53 3.23 0.81
N ILE A 35 -12.25 3.39 1.17
CA ILE A 35 -11.80 3.57 2.57
C ILE A 35 -11.75 5.05 2.98
N CYS A 36 -12.61 5.89 2.40
CA CYS A 36 -12.61 7.33 2.67
C CYS A 36 -12.80 7.64 4.16
N GLY A 37 -12.02 8.59 4.67
CA GLY A 37 -12.01 8.99 6.07
C GLY A 37 -11.12 8.13 6.98
N ILE A 38 -10.41 7.12 6.43
CA ILE A 38 -9.42 6.34 7.18
C ILE A 38 -8.35 7.25 7.80
N SER A 39 -8.02 8.37 7.15
CA SER A 39 -7.12 9.42 7.67
C SER A 39 -7.55 9.97 9.03
N GLY A 40 -8.85 9.90 9.36
CA GLY A 40 -9.40 10.27 10.66
C GLY A 40 -8.98 9.35 11.81
N LEU A 41 -8.32 8.21 11.54
CA LEU A 41 -7.65 7.34 12.52
C LEU A 41 -6.19 7.75 12.68
N TRP A 42 -5.95 8.98 13.11
CA TRP A 42 -4.62 9.61 13.17
C TRP A 42 -3.60 8.89 14.09
N HIS A 43 -4.04 8.05 15.04
CA HIS A 43 -3.16 7.19 15.84
C HIS A 43 -2.83 5.82 15.21
N LEU A 44 -3.31 5.55 14.00
CA LEU A 44 -3.15 4.25 13.37
C LEU A 44 -1.68 4.03 13.01
N ARG A 45 -1.11 2.94 13.52
CA ARG A 45 0.28 2.52 13.29
C ARG A 45 0.37 1.34 12.34
N VAL A 46 -0.63 0.46 12.39
CA VAL A 46 -0.70 -0.73 11.54
C VAL A 46 -2.04 -0.73 10.81
N LEU A 47 -1.97 -0.72 9.48
CA LEU A 47 -3.11 -0.87 8.59
C LEU A 47 -2.86 -2.06 7.68
N ARG A 48 -3.80 -2.99 7.66
CA ARG A 48 -3.71 -4.16 6.79
C ARG A 48 -4.93 -4.26 5.88
N LEU A 49 -4.68 -4.20 4.58
CA LEU A 49 -5.65 -4.14 3.48
C LEU A 49 -5.36 -5.20 2.40
N PHE A 50 -4.46 -6.16 2.67
CA PHE A 50 -4.16 -7.24 1.74
C PHE A 50 -5.42 -8.06 1.40
N VAL A 51 -5.74 -8.17 0.12
CA VAL A 51 -6.92 -8.88 -0.39
C VAL A 51 -8.20 -8.44 0.34
N SER A 52 -8.36 -7.13 0.53
CA SER A 52 -9.54 -6.57 1.18
C SER A 52 -10.65 -6.18 0.21
N GLY A 53 -10.34 -6.12 -1.10
CA GLY A 53 -11.30 -5.85 -2.17
C GLY A 53 -11.80 -4.40 -2.26
N PHE A 54 -11.33 -3.50 -1.39
CA PHE A 54 -11.81 -2.11 -1.35
C PHE A 54 -11.77 -1.46 -2.74
N LYS A 55 -12.74 -0.58 -3.00
CA LYS A 55 -12.80 0.11 -4.28
C LYS A 55 -11.70 1.16 -4.33
N GLU A 56 -10.75 0.96 -5.23
CA GLU A 56 -9.65 1.88 -5.47
C GLU A 56 -10.13 3.15 -6.17
N ASP A 57 -9.53 4.27 -5.79
CA ASP A 57 -9.58 5.55 -6.48
C ASP A 57 -8.27 6.31 -6.22
N PRO A 58 -7.98 7.39 -6.98
CA PRO A 58 -6.82 8.24 -6.72
C PRO A 58 -6.79 8.88 -5.32
N CYS A 59 -7.94 9.07 -4.66
CA CYS A 59 -8.02 9.65 -3.32
C CYS A 59 -7.45 8.72 -2.24
N VAL A 60 -7.40 7.40 -2.48
CA VAL A 60 -6.88 6.43 -1.50
C VAL A 60 -5.45 6.75 -1.07
N VAL A 61 -4.58 7.15 -2.00
CA VAL A 61 -3.19 7.50 -1.70
C VAL A 61 -3.13 8.77 -0.84
N GLY A 62 -4.02 9.73 -1.09
CA GLY A 62 -4.18 10.93 -0.28
C GLY A 62 -4.56 10.60 1.16
N GLU A 63 -5.57 9.76 1.35
CA GLU A 63 -6.02 9.29 2.66
C GLU A 63 -4.92 8.55 3.43
N LEU A 64 -4.21 7.63 2.77
CA LEU A 64 -3.12 6.87 3.38
C LEU A 64 -1.94 7.78 3.76
N ARG A 65 -1.64 8.80 2.94
CA ARG A 65 -0.55 9.75 3.21
C ARG A 65 -0.79 10.55 4.49
N LEU A 66 -2.04 10.89 4.79
CA LEU A 66 -2.45 11.63 5.98
C LEU A 66 -2.31 10.83 7.29
N LEU A 67 -2.11 9.50 7.23
CA LEU A 67 -1.83 8.68 8.40
C LEU A 67 -0.37 8.85 8.87
N GLU A 68 -0.07 9.95 9.55
CA GLU A 68 1.29 10.34 10.00
C GLU A 68 2.03 9.25 10.77
N ASN A 69 1.32 8.52 11.62
CA ASN A 69 1.90 7.49 12.49
C ASN A 69 1.96 6.09 11.87
N LEU A 70 1.67 5.94 10.56
CA LEU A 70 1.62 4.64 9.91
C LEU A 70 3.02 4.02 9.75
N GLU A 71 3.25 2.90 10.42
CA GLU A 71 4.52 2.17 10.47
C GLU A 71 4.48 0.86 9.69
N THR A 72 3.29 0.32 9.43
CA THR A 72 3.12 -0.94 8.70
C THR A 72 1.87 -0.92 7.86
N LEU A 73 2.07 -1.15 6.57
CA LEU A 73 1.03 -1.29 5.56
C LEU A 73 1.12 -2.66 4.86
N THR A 74 -0.02 -3.33 4.73
CA THR A 74 -0.21 -4.40 3.72
C THR A 74 -1.33 -3.95 2.80
N ILE A 75 -1.17 -4.07 1.48
CA ILE A 75 -2.16 -3.54 0.53
C ILE A 75 -2.17 -4.31 -0.79
N THR A 76 -3.37 -4.42 -1.37
CA THR A 76 -3.59 -4.88 -2.74
C THR A 76 -4.04 -3.70 -3.58
N LEU A 77 -3.43 -3.50 -4.74
CA LEU A 77 -3.74 -2.44 -5.71
C LEU A 77 -3.91 -3.03 -7.11
N GLY A 78 -4.76 -2.45 -7.94
CA GLY A 78 -4.98 -2.89 -9.32
C GLY A 78 -5.25 -1.75 -10.30
N LEU A 79 -5.40 -0.51 -9.83
CA LEU A 79 -5.47 0.66 -10.72
C LEU A 79 -4.08 1.23 -10.99
N VAL A 80 -3.66 1.26 -12.26
CA VAL A 80 -2.35 1.80 -12.71
C VAL A 80 -2.08 3.20 -12.15
N SER A 81 -3.09 4.09 -12.16
CA SER A 81 -2.95 5.44 -11.63
C SER A 81 -2.69 5.48 -10.12
N VAL A 82 -3.35 4.60 -9.36
CA VAL A 82 -3.17 4.46 -7.91
C VAL A 82 -1.80 3.85 -7.61
N VAL A 83 -1.38 2.82 -8.34
CA VAL A 83 -0.04 2.23 -8.21
C VAL A 83 1.05 3.27 -8.45
N LYS A 84 0.96 4.06 -9.53
CA LYS A 84 1.95 5.13 -9.81
C LYS A 84 2.02 6.16 -8.70
N GLN A 85 0.87 6.64 -8.19
CA GLN A 85 0.83 7.59 -7.08
C GLN A 85 1.35 6.98 -5.77
N PHE A 86 1.06 5.71 -5.53
CA PHE A 86 1.51 4.98 -4.36
C PHE A 86 3.03 4.81 -4.36
N LEU A 87 3.60 4.37 -5.49
CA LEU A 87 5.05 4.21 -5.66
C LEU A 87 5.78 5.54 -5.58
N GLY A 88 5.19 6.63 -6.09
CA GLY A 88 5.73 7.99 -5.94
C GLY A 88 5.70 8.55 -4.51
N ASN A 89 5.13 7.82 -3.54
CA ASN A 89 5.04 8.25 -2.15
C ASN A 89 6.02 7.49 -1.26
N GLU A 90 7.17 8.10 -1.02
CA GLU A 90 8.28 7.50 -0.24
C GLU A 90 7.85 7.00 1.15
N LYS A 91 6.97 7.72 1.85
CA LYS A 91 6.49 7.33 3.17
C LYS A 91 5.70 6.02 3.12
N LEU A 92 4.76 5.91 2.17
CA LEU A 92 3.94 4.71 2.01
C LEU A 92 4.80 3.52 1.59
N VAL A 93 5.71 3.74 0.64
CA VAL A 93 6.64 2.70 0.19
C VAL A 93 7.51 2.21 1.35
N LYS A 94 8.08 3.11 2.16
CA LYS A 94 8.93 2.77 3.32
C LYS A 94 8.21 1.97 4.40
N CYS A 95 6.90 2.18 4.61
CA CYS A 95 6.15 1.44 5.62
C CYS A 95 5.41 0.21 5.08
N THR A 96 5.51 -0.07 3.78
CA THR A 96 4.84 -1.21 3.16
C THR A 96 5.63 -2.50 3.37
N ARG A 97 4.96 -3.50 3.95
CA ARG A 97 5.53 -4.84 4.17
C ARG A 97 5.07 -5.85 3.15
N VAL A 98 3.82 -5.75 2.70
CA VAL A 98 3.25 -6.64 1.69
C VAL A 98 2.53 -5.79 0.66
N LEU A 99 2.96 -5.90 -0.59
CA LEU A 99 2.33 -5.24 -1.72
C LEU A 99 1.88 -6.31 -2.72
N ARG A 100 0.61 -6.27 -3.08
CA ARG A 100 0.06 -7.06 -4.17
C ARG A 100 -0.46 -6.15 -5.25
N ILE A 101 -0.08 -6.43 -6.48
CA ILE A 101 -0.52 -5.70 -7.66
C ILE A 101 -1.27 -6.67 -8.57
N GLU A 102 -2.48 -6.33 -8.96
CA GLU A 102 -3.37 -7.18 -9.74
C GLU A 102 -3.85 -6.49 -11.03
N ASN A 103 -4.11 -7.28 -12.08
CA ASN A 103 -4.87 -6.85 -13.27
C ASN A 103 -4.31 -5.62 -14.01
N LEU A 104 -2.99 -5.45 -14.04
CA LEU A 104 -2.38 -4.39 -14.83
C LEU A 104 -2.44 -4.75 -16.33
N THR A 105 -3.22 -3.97 -17.08
CA THR A 105 -3.40 -4.18 -18.53
C THR A 105 -2.12 -3.82 -19.33
N PRO A 106 -1.85 -4.45 -20.49
CA PRO A 106 -0.57 -4.34 -21.23
C PRO A 106 -0.12 -2.94 -21.68
N ARG A 107 -0.95 -1.89 -21.50
CA ARG A 107 -0.52 -0.48 -21.61
C ARG A 107 0.20 0.03 -20.34
N SER A 108 0.45 -0.82 -19.36
CA SER A 108 1.11 -0.52 -18.08
C SER A 108 2.62 -0.68 -18.09
N SER A 109 3.25 -0.78 -19.27
CA SER A 109 4.71 -0.81 -19.48
C SER A 109 5.46 0.41 -18.93
N GLU A 110 4.74 1.36 -18.32
CA GLU A 110 5.26 2.55 -17.65
C GLU A 110 5.33 2.44 -16.11
N ILE A 111 4.98 1.30 -15.49
CA ILE A 111 5.15 1.13 -14.03
C ILE A 111 6.61 0.78 -13.76
N SER A 112 7.41 1.80 -13.48
CA SER A 112 8.74 1.64 -12.91
C SER A 112 8.66 1.73 -11.38
N PHE A 113 9.28 0.78 -10.70
CA PHE A 113 9.57 0.86 -9.27
C PHE A 113 10.78 1.76 -9.00
N GLY A 114 11.10 2.69 -9.92
CA GLY A 114 12.35 3.44 -9.97
C GLY A 114 12.67 4.14 -8.65
N THR A 115 13.96 4.24 -8.32
CA THR A 115 14.62 4.88 -7.14
C THR A 115 14.00 4.71 -5.73
N CYS A 116 12.85 4.06 -5.60
CA CYS A 116 12.11 3.91 -4.37
C CYS A 116 12.71 2.75 -3.56
N THR A 117 13.35 3.07 -2.44
CA THR A 117 13.87 2.03 -1.53
C THR A 117 12.71 1.41 -0.74
N MET A 118 12.25 0.24 -1.18
CA MET A 118 11.23 -0.54 -0.47
C MET A 118 11.88 -1.40 0.64
N ASP A 119 12.73 -0.80 1.49
CA ASP A 119 13.57 -1.54 2.45
C ASP A 119 12.77 -2.38 3.47
N SER A 120 11.52 -1.99 3.73
CA SER A 120 10.60 -2.72 4.62
C SER A 120 9.79 -3.81 3.93
N LEU A 121 9.83 -3.89 2.59
CA LEU A 121 9.03 -4.81 1.81
C LEU A 121 9.54 -6.24 2.04
N ARG A 122 8.60 -7.13 2.39
CA ARG A 122 8.87 -8.54 2.65
C ARG A 122 8.33 -9.41 1.54
N GLU A 123 7.17 -9.05 1.02
CA GLU A 123 6.44 -9.85 0.04
C GLU A 123 5.89 -8.93 -1.05
N LEU A 124 6.21 -9.26 -2.30
CA LEU A 124 5.67 -8.63 -3.49
C LEU A 124 4.94 -9.69 -4.32
N TYR A 125 3.65 -9.48 -4.55
CA TYR A 125 2.84 -10.34 -5.40
C TYR A 125 2.44 -9.57 -6.65
N LEU A 126 2.69 -10.16 -7.81
CA LEU A 126 2.22 -9.66 -9.09
C LEU A 126 1.30 -10.72 -9.68
N ASP A 127 0.03 -10.39 -9.83
CA ASP A 127 -0.97 -11.30 -10.39
C ASP A 127 -1.65 -10.67 -11.60
N ASN A 128 -1.91 -11.47 -12.61
CA ASN A 128 -2.53 -11.07 -13.87
C ASN A 128 -2.02 -9.71 -14.40
N SER A 129 -0.71 -9.50 -14.32
CA SER A 129 -0.05 -8.24 -14.65
C SER A 129 0.97 -8.55 -15.72
N ASP A 130 0.77 -8.00 -16.92
CA ASP A 130 1.68 -8.14 -18.06
C ASP A 130 2.90 -7.21 -17.89
N ILE A 131 3.52 -7.27 -16.70
CA ILE A 131 4.71 -6.48 -16.36
C ILE A 131 5.88 -7.17 -17.04
N SER A 132 6.28 -6.63 -18.19
CA SER A 132 7.42 -7.12 -18.97
C SER A 132 8.76 -6.90 -18.26
N GLU A 133 8.85 -5.96 -17.31
CA GLU A 133 10.10 -5.65 -16.63
C GLU A 133 9.88 -5.04 -15.23
N ILE A 134 10.44 -5.67 -14.20
CA ILE A 134 10.56 -5.07 -12.85
C ILE A 134 11.97 -4.47 -12.76
N LYS A 135 12.12 -3.19 -13.11
CA LYS A 135 13.38 -2.48 -12.86
C LYS A 135 13.48 -2.10 -11.38
N LEU A 136 14.15 -2.96 -10.61
CA LEU A 136 14.64 -2.61 -9.28
C LEU A 136 16.07 -2.06 -9.43
N GLU A 137 16.20 -0.75 -9.54
CA GLU A 137 17.51 -0.12 -9.47
C GLU A 137 18.03 -0.20 -8.04
N ARG A 138 19.00 -1.08 -7.80
CA ARG A 138 19.76 -1.08 -6.55
C ARG A 138 20.67 0.14 -6.54
N ARG A 139 20.64 0.94 -5.47
CA ARG A 139 21.77 1.83 -5.18
C ARG A 139 22.98 0.94 -4.91
N GLU A 140 23.90 0.86 -5.86
CA GLU A 140 25.28 0.54 -5.52
C GLU A 140 25.74 1.65 -4.57
N THR A 141 25.86 1.32 -3.29
CA THR A 141 26.66 2.13 -2.39
C THR A 141 28.09 2.02 -2.91
N SER A 142 28.54 3.01 -3.66
CA SER A 142 29.96 3.21 -3.90
C SER A 142 30.62 3.42 -2.54
N LEU A 143 31.18 2.35 -1.98
CA LEU A 143 32.16 2.45 -0.91
C LEU A 143 33.34 3.21 -1.50
N SER A 144 33.43 4.50 -1.17
CA SER A 144 34.66 5.25 -1.34
C SER A 144 35.72 4.58 -0.45
N LEU A 145 36.57 3.75 -1.06
CA LEU A 145 37.81 3.31 -0.46
C LEU A 145 38.67 4.57 -0.25
N PHE A 146 38.86 4.96 1.01
CA PHE A 146 39.83 5.99 1.38
C PHE A 146 41.23 5.52 0.96
N PRO A 147 42.04 6.36 0.28
CA PRO A 147 43.47 6.09 0.14
C PRO A 147 44.18 6.52 1.43
N ASN A 148 44.95 5.61 2.03
CA ASN A 148 46.11 5.94 2.86
C ASN A 148 47.35 6.00 1.97
#